data_AF-A0AAJ1KFB9-F1
#
_entry.id   AF-A0AAJ1KFB9-F1
#
_cell.length_a   1.000
_cell.length_b   1.000
_cell.length_c   1.000
_cell.angle_alpha   90.00
_cell.angle_beta   90.00
_cell.angle_gamma   90.00
#
_symmetry.space_group_name_H-M   'P 1'
#
loop_
_entity.id
_entity.type
_entity.pdbx_description
1 polymer ?
#
loop_
_entity_poly.entity_id
_entity_poly.type
_entity_poly.pdbx_seq_one_letter_code
_entity_poly.pdbx_strand_id
1 'polypeptide(L)'
;MKLKLVAIVLGMISGFAGAAQADTVRLRGTVVDLAGTTLKVKARDGKTDTITLSPDWMISGVAKASAADIKQGDFLGIASVSKADGGSGALEVVIFPAALKGTGEGDRDWDLQPNSRMTNGTVADVTEVNGRTVTLTYSNGQKKEIAIPQSTPIVKFAPAAPADLEPGMTVFVSAERGSGGKLVSRRVVVGNHGVAPPM
;
A
#
# COMPACT_ATOMS: atom_id res chain seq x y z
N MET A 1 -19.58 41.26 -56.93
CA MET A 1 -19.31 39.86 -57.32
C MET A 1 -17.87 39.50 -56.98
N LYS A 2 -17.68 38.56 -56.06
CA LYS A 2 -16.62 37.53 -56.02
C LYS A 2 -16.80 36.75 -54.70
N LEU A 3 -17.66 35.74 -54.78
CA LEU A 3 -17.92 34.74 -53.76
C LEU A 3 -16.66 33.87 -53.63
N LYS A 4 -16.05 33.75 -52.44
CA LYS A 4 -14.97 32.79 -52.19
C LYS A 4 -15.52 31.58 -51.46
N LEU A 5 -15.13 30.43 -52.00
CA LEU A 5 -15.60 29.08 -51.72
C LEU A 5 -15.11 28.55 -50.36
N VAL A 6 -15.93 27.62 -49.87
CA VAL A 6 -15.93 26.81 -48.64
C VAL A 6 -14.62 26.07 -48.34
N ALA A 7 -14.33 25.89 -47.03
CA ALA A 7 -13.70 24.68 -46.50
C ALA A 7 -14.18 24.42 -45.07
N ILE A 8 -15.14 23.50 -44.89
CA ILE A 8 -15.51 22.93 -43.59
C ILE A 8 -14.57 21.74 -43.36
N VAL A 9 -13.62 21.89 -42.44
CA VAL A 9 -12.78 20.78 -41.97
C VAL A 9 -13.53 20.08 -40.84
N LEU A 10 -14.05 18.88 -41.13
CA LEU A 10 -14.61 17.99 -40.12
C LEU A 10 -13.42 17.29 -39.42
N GLY A 11 -12.87 17.94 -38.40
CA GLY A 11 -11.79 17.39 -37.58
C GLY A 11 -12.29 16.24 -36.71
N MET A 12 -11.77 15.03 -36.94
CA MET A 12 -12.01 13.86 -36.11
C MET A 12 -11.59 14.15 -34.66
N ILE A 13 -12.55 14.06 -33.74
CA ILE A 13 -12.26 14.09 -32.31
C ILE A 13 -11.70 12.70 -31.96
N SER A 14 -10.38 12.56 -32.00
CA SER A 14 -9.71 11.40 -31.41
C SER A 14 -10.00 11.41 -29.92
N GLY A 15 -10.96 10.60 -29.48
CA GLY A 15 -11.22 10.36 -28.08
C GLY A 15 -9.95 9.80 -27.44
N PHE A 16 -9.33 10.58 -26.58
CA PHE A 16 -8.36 10.06 -25.63
C PHE A 16 -9.11 9.05 -24.76
N ALA A 17 -8.93 7.77 -25.02
CA ALA A 17 -9.22 6.73 -24.06
C ALA A 17 -8.25 6.94 -22.89
N GLY A 18 -8.64 7.80 -21.96
CA GLY A 18 -8.00 7.84 -20.64
C GLY A 18 -8.13 6.43 -20.08
N ALA A 19 -7.00 5.75 -19.89
CA ALA A 19 -6.99 4.50 -19.16
C ALA A 19 -7.68 4.78 -17.82
N ALA A 20 -8.84 4.16 -17.60
CA ALA A 20 -9.55 4.28 -16.34
C ALA A 20 -8.57 3.84 -15.25
N GLN A 21 -8.14 4.79 -14.44
CA GLN A 21 -7.28 4.52 -13.32
C GLN A 21 -8.05 3.57 -12.41
N ALA A 22 -7.58 2.33 -12.27
CA ALA A 22 -8.26 1.34 -11.45
C ALA A 22 -8.42 1.89 -10.04
N ASP A 23 -9.67 2.05 -9.60
CA ASP A 23 -10.00 2.60 -8.29
C ASP A 23 -9.53 1.62 -7.22
N THR A 24 -8.32 1.84 -6.73
CA THR A 24 -7.69 1.03 -5.69
C THR A 24 -8.29 1.41 -4.35
N VAL A 25 -8.86 0.41 -3.66
CA VAL A 25 -9.42 0.52 -2.32
C VAL A 25 -8.51 -0.22 -1.35
N ARG A 26 -8.09 0.45 -0.27
CA ARG A 26 -7.25 -0.13 0.77
C ARG A 26 -8.07 -0.30 2.03
N LEU A 27 -8.52 -1.53 2.24
CA LEU A 27 -9.42 -1.85 3.32
C LEU A 27 -8.62 -2.33 4.54
N ARG A 28 -8.73 -1.60 5.64
CA ARG A 28 -8.23 -1.99 6.96
C ARG A 28 -9.42 -2.37 7.82
N GLY A 29 -9.42 -3.57 8.40
CA GLY A 29 -10.59 -4.05 9.13
C GLY A 29 -10.40 -5.38 9.82
N THR A 30 -11.52 -6.00 10.17
CA THR A 30 -11.60 -7.28 10.87
C THR A 30 -12.36 -8.28 10.02
N VAL A 31 -11.84 -9.49 9.87
CA VAL A 31 -12.52 -10.58 9.16
C VAL A 31 -13.84 -10.89 9.87
N VAL A 32 -14.91 -10.93 9.09
CA VAL A 32 -16.22 -11.42 9.53
C VAL A 32 -16.38 -12.89 9.17
N ASP A 33 -16.00 -13.24 7.94
CA ASP A 33 -16.14 -14.60 7.39
C ASP A 33 -15.30 -14.76 6.12
N LEU A 34 -14.88 -16.00 5.83
CA LEU A 34 -14.29 -16.42 4.56
C LEU A 34 -15.02 -17.67 4.05
N ALA A 35 -15.77 -17.51 2.95
CA ALA A 35 -16.50 -18.60 2.29
C ALA A 35 -16.01 -18.78 0.85
N GLY A 36 -15.22 -19.82 0.60
CA GLY A 36 -14.58 -20.05 -0.70
C GLY A 36 -13.66 -18.89 -1.06
N THR A 37 -14.00 -18.15 -2.12
CA THR A 37 -13.28 -16.94 -2.56
C THR A 37 -13.98 -15.64 -2.13
N THR A 38 -14.98 -15.71 -1.25
CA THR A 38 -15.69 -14.53 -0.75
C THR A 38 -15.21 -14.19 0.65
N LEU A 39 -14.44 -13.11 0.77
CA LEU A 39 -13.98 -12.56 2.04
C LEU A 39 -14.89 -11.42 2.47
N LYS A 40 -15.42 -11.49 3.68
CA LYS A 40 -16.16 -10.39 4.32
C LYS A 40 -15.29 -9.72 5.36
N VAL A 41 -15.17 -8.40 5.28
CA VAL A 41 -14.37 -7.62 6.23
C VAL A 41 -15.18 -6.45 6.76
N LYS A 42 -15.22 -6.30 8.08
CA LYS A 42 -15.74 -5.12 8.74
C LYS A 42 -14.66 -4.03 8.76
N ALA A 43 -14.85 -2.99 7.96
CA ALA A 43 -13.95 -1.85 7.86
C ALA A 43 -14.01 -0.96 9.12
N ARG A 44 -13.01 -0.09 9.28
CA ARG A 44 -12.92 0.86 10.41
C ARG A 44 -14.10 1.83 10.50
N ASP A 45 -14.79 2.11 9.39
CA ASP A 45 -16.00 2.95 9.37
C ASP A 45 -17.27 2.20 9.83
N GLY A 46 -17.12 0.92 10.22
CA GLY A 46 -18.20 0.07 10.70
C GLY A 46 -18.94 -0.70 9.61
N LYS A 47 -18.72 -0.39 8.33
CA LYS A 47 -19.35 -1.12 7.21
C LYS A 47 -18.72 -2.49 7.03
N THR A 48 -19.49 -3.43 6.49
CA THR A 48 -18.98 -4.73 6.08
C THR A 48 -18.90 -4.78 4.57
N ASP A 49 -17.68 -4.86 4.05
CA ASP A 49 -17.40 -5.01 2.63
C ASP A 49 -17.32 -6.49 2.26
N THR A 50 -17.84 -6.82 1.09
CA THR A 50 -17.69 -8.14 0.47
C THR A 50 -16.66 -8.06 -0.64
N ILE A 51 -15.63 -8.88 -0.55
CA ILE A 51 -14.46 -8.87 -1.42
C ILE A 51 -14.37 -10.23 -2.10
N THR A 52 -14.33 -10.22 -3.43
CA THR A 52 -14.03 -11.42 -4.21
C THR A 52 -12.52 -11.58 -4.34
N LEU A 53 -12.00 -12.70 -3.86
CA LEU A 53 -10.60 -13.09 -4.02
C LEU A 53 -10.40 -13.67 -5.42
N SER A 54 -9.39 -13.19 -6.13
CA SER A 54 -9.00 -13.71 -7.45
C SER A 54 -8.55 -15.18 -7.36
N PRO A 55 -8.62 -15.99 -8.42
CA PRO A 55 -8.21 -17.40 -8.37
C PRO A 55 -6.76 -17.62 -7.89
N ASP A 56 -5.87 -16.67 -8.14
CA ASP A 56 -4.45 -16.67 -7.80
C ASP A 56 -4.10 -15.65 -6.69
N TRP A 57 -5.07 -15.34 -5.84
CA TRP A 57 -4.84 -14.44 -4.71
C TRP A 57 -3.76 -14.97 -3.77
N MET A 58 -3.01 -14.05 -3.16
CA MET A 58 -1.96 -14.37 -2.21
C MET A 58 -2.33 -13.88 -0.81
N ILE A 59 -1.94 -14.67 0.19
CA ILE A 59 -2.02 -14.29 1.61
C ILE A 59 -0.63 -14.12 2.20
N SER A 60 -0.47 -13.17 3.11
CA SER A 60 0.71 -13.05 3.95
C SER A 60 0.33 -12.67 5.37
N GLY A 61 1.13 -13.11 6.33
CA GLY A 61 1.06 -12.67 7.70
C GLY A 61 1.91 -11.43 7.92
N VAL A 62 1.76 -10.81 9.09
CA VAL A 62 2.75 -9.87 9.64
C VAL A 62 3.15 -10.30 11.04
N ALA A 63 4.43 -10.12 11.35
CA ALA A 63 4.98 -10.33 12.69
C ALA A 63 5.72 -9.08 13.15
N LYS A 64 5.76 -8.88 14.47
CA LYS A 64 6.47 -7.76 15.08
C LYS A 64 7.96 -7.81 14.72
N ALA A 65 8.52 -6.66 14.41
CA ALA A 65 9.94 -6.46 14.19
C ALA A 65 10.39 -5.22 14.98
N SER A 66 11.69 -4.96 14.95
CA SER A 66 12.31 -3.83 15.60
C SER A 66 13.18 -3.08 14.61
N ALA A 67 13.62 -1.88 14.97
CA ALA A 67 14.50 -1.14 14.09
C ALA A 67 15.92 -1.74 14.03
N ALA A 68 16.30 -2.57 15.01
CA ALA A 68 17.54 -3.33 14.95
C ALA A 68 17.50 -4.42 13.87
N ASP A 69 16.31 -4.78 13.38
CA ASP A 69 16.14 -5.69 12.25
C ASP A 69 16.30 -4.99 10.90
N ILE A 70 16.31 -3.64 10.87
CA ILE A 70 16.49 -2.85 9.64
C ILE A 70 17.97 -2.72 9.34
N LYS A 71 18.37 -3.19 8.16
CA LYS A 71 19.75 -3.22 7.70
C LYS A 71 19.88 -2.51 6.36
N GLN A 72 21.09 -2.02 6.10
CA GLN A 72 21.44 -1.56 4.77
C GLN A 72 21.17 -2.67 3.73
N GLY A 73 20.54 -2.30 2.62
CA GLY A 73 20.15 -3.22 1.56
C GLY A 73 18.73 -3.79 1.69
N ASP A 74 18.10 -3.68 2.85
CA ASP A 74 16.70 -4.09 3.05
C ASP A 74 15.76 -3.26 2.19
N PHE A 75 14.62 -3.83 1.83
CA PHE A 75 13.55 -3.11 1.15
C PHE A 75 12.43 -2.81 2.15
N LEU A 76 12.13 -1.53 2.34
CA LEU A 76 11.13 -1.07 3.30
C LEU A 76 9.94 -0.46 2.57
N GLY A 77 8.76 -0.63 3.15
CA GLY A 77 7.61 0.25 2.93
C GLY A 77 7.40 1.07 4.19
N ILE A 78 7.36 2.40 4.05
CA ILE A 78 7.23 3.33 5.17
C ILE A 78 6.08 4.29 4.88
N ALA A 79 4.98 4.15 5.64
CA ALA A 79 3.97 5.21 5.65
C ALA A 79 4.51 6.36 6.51
N SER A 80 4.43 7.58 6.02
CA SER A 80 4.96 8.76 6.68
C SER A 80 4.11 10.00 6.44
N VAL A 81 4.30 11.01 7.28
CA VAL A 81 3.81 12.38 7.05
C VAL A 81 4.98 13.34 7.05
N SER A 82 4.84 14.43 6.30
CA SER A 82 5.77 15.55 6.39
C SER A 82 5.75 16.15 7.79
N LYS A 83 6.93 16.47 8.32
CA LYS A 83 7.05 17.15 9.60
C LYS A 83 7.12 18.67 9.41
N ALA A 84 6.73 19.40 10.45
CA ALA A 84 6.74 20.87 10.44
C ALA A 84 8.16 21.47 10.41
N ASP A 85 9.13 20.77 10.99
CA ASP A 85 10.56 21.12 11.01
C ASP A 85 11.31 20.70 9.72
N GLY A 86 10.59 20.12 8.76
CA GLY A 86 11.15 19.55 7.54
C GLY A 86 11.35 18.04 7.60
N GLY A 87 11.42 17.39 6.43
CA GLY A 87 11.57 15.94 6.33
C GLY A 87 10.28 15.15 6.59
N SER A 88 10.40 13.84 6.77
CA SER A 88 9.28 12.90 6.95
C SER A 88 9.40 12.09 8.24
N GLY A 89 8.27 11.88 8.93
CA GLY A 89 8.17 11.03 10.12
C GLY A 89 7.35 9.78 9.84
N ALA A 90 7.92 8.61 10.12
CA ALA A 90 7.29 7.31 9.91
C ALA A 90 6.14 7.07 10.89
N LEU A 91 5.01 6.66 10.34
CA LEU A 91 3.82 6.21 11.07
C LEU A 91 3.83 4.70 11.25
N GLU A 92 4.37 3.98 10.28
CA GLU A 92 4.59 2.54 10.31
C GLU A 92 5.70 2.15 9.34
N VAL A 93 6.37 1.04 9.63
CA VAL A 93 7.42 0.47 8.79
C VAL A 93 7.15 -1.02 8.56
N VAL A 94 7.24 -1.45 7.31
CA VAL A 94 7.18 -2.85 6.88
C VAL A 94 8.50 -3.23 6.24
N ILE A 95 9.16 -4.26 6.77
CA ILE A 95 10.34 -4.89 6.17
C ILE A 95 9.86 -5.96 5.20
N PHE A 96 10.21 -5.80 3.92
CA PHE A 96 9.86 -6.77 2.88
C PHE A 96 10.87 -7.92 2.85
N PRO A 97 10.42 -9.16 2.57
CA PRO A 97 11.34 -10.24 2.28
C PRO A 97 12.12 -9.91 1.00
N ALA A 98 13.36 -10.40 0.89
CA ALA A 98 14.22 -10.12 -0.25
C ALA A 98 13.58 -10.45 -1.61
N ALA A 99 12.76 -11.50 -1.67
CA ALA A 99 12.03 -11.91 -2.88
C ALA A 99 11.00 -10.88 -3.37
N LEU A 100 10.58 -9.94 -2.51
CA LEU A 100 9.63 -8.87 -2.85
C LEU A 100 10.32 -7.50 -2.98
N LYS A 101 11.65 -7.45 -3.03
CA LYS A 101 12.38 -6.19 -3.25
C LYS A 101 11.95 -5.54 -4.57
N GLY A 102 11.71 -4.23 -4.53
CA GLY A 102 11.20 -3.46 -5.67
C GLY A 102 9.67 -3.43 -5.78
N THR A 103 8.93 -4.19 -4.97
CA THR A 103 7.46 -4.20 -5.00
C THR A 103 6.89 -2.81 -4.69
N GLY A 104 6.24 -2.22 -5.69
CA GLY A 104 5.59 -0.91 -5.55
C GLY A 104 6.56 0.21 -5.13
N GLU A 105 7.83 0.11 -5.54
CA GLU A 105 8.88 1.12 -5.29
C GLU A 105 8.42 2.54 -5.67
N GLY A 106 8.87 3.51 -4.90
CA GLY A 106 8.61 4.93 -5.11
C GLY A 106 7.88 5.57 -3.95
N ASP A 107 7.37 6.78 -4.17
CA ASP A 107 6.69 7.58 -3.17
C ASP A 107 5.34 8.07 -3.70
N ARG A 108 4.27 7.76 -2.98
CA ARG A 108 2.90 7.98 -3.44
C ARG A 108 1.96 8.29 -2.28
N ASP A 109 0.82 8.88 -2.60
CA ASP A 109 -0.19 9.19 -1.59
C ASP A 109 -0.72 7.90 -0.94
N TRP A 110 -1.00 8.03 0.35
CA TRP A 110 -1.46 6.95 1.21
C TRP A 110 -2.64 7.42 2.06
N ASP A 111 -3.39 6.45 2.56
CA ASP A 111 -4.68 6.65 3.21
C ASP A 111 -4.66 6.22 4.68
N LEU A 112 -3.46 6.16 5.29
CA LEU A 112 -3.32 5.83 6.71
C LEU A 112 -3.79 6.99 7.60
N GLN A 113 -3.49 8.23 7.20
CA GLN A 113 -4.04 9.45 7.78
C GLN A 113 -4.03 10.61 6.74
N PRO A 114 -4.67 11.76 7.00
CA PRO A 114 -4.61 12.90 6.09
C PRO A 114 -3.16 13.28 5.73
N ASN A 115 -2.92 13.49 4.45
CA ASN A 115 -1.60 13.85 3.89
C ASN A 115 -0.50 12.79 4.11
N SER A 116 -0.85 11.55 4.47
CA SER A 116 0.13 10.46 4.56
C SER A 116 0.61 10.03 3.18
N ARG A 117 1.87 9.59 3.11
CA ARG A 117 2.50 9.04 1.91
C ARG A 117 3.14 7.70 2.24
N MET A 118 3.16 6.80 1.27
CA MET A 118 3.84 5.52 1.36
C MET A 118 5.09 5.58 0.50
N THR A 119 6.24 5.42 1.16
CA THR A 119 7.54 5.32 0.51
C THR A 119 8.03 3.88 0.54
N ASN A 120 8.22 3.28 -0.64
CA ASN A 120 8.83 1.96 -0.79
C ASN A 120 10.21 2.12 -1.43
N GLY A 121 11.26 1.61 -0.80
CA GLY A 121 12.62 1.77 -1.31
C GLY A 121 13.66 0.91 -0.60
N THR A 122 14.87 0.90 -1.15
CA THR A 122 16.01 0.17 -0.58
C THR A 122 16.75 1.03 0.43
N VAL A 123 17.04 0.52 1.62
CA VAL A 123 17.85 1.21 2.62
C VAL A 123 19.28 1.37 2.10
N ALA A 124 19.69 2.61 1.80
CA ALA A 124 21.07 2.93 1.45
C ALA A 124 21.93 3.23 2.67
N ASP A 125 21.34 3.81 3.70
CA ASP A 125 22.01 4.11 4.96
C ASP A 125 21.03 4.13 6.13
N VAL A 126 21.54 3.84 7.34
CA VAL A 126 20.79 3.91 8.60
C VAL A 126 21.61 4.75 9.57
N THR A 127 21.12 5.96 9.87
CA THR A 127 21.77 6.89 10.79
C THR A 127 20.97 7.02 12.08
N GLU A 128 21.65 7.23 13.21
CA GLU A 128 21.01 7.35 14.53
C GLU A 128 21.34 8.71 15.15
N VAL A 129 20.32 9.58 15.28
CA VAL A 129 20.36 10.84 16.03
C VAL A 129 18.95 11.13 16.58
N ASN A 130 18.73 11.03 17.91
CA ASN A 130 17.44 11.34 18.57
C ASN A 130 16.20 10.75 17.86
N GLY A 131 16.28 9.48 17.50
CA GLY A 131 15.38 8.82 16.55
C GLY A 131 16.21 8.15 15.46
N ARG A 132 15.73 7.03 14.93
CA ARG A 132 16.44 6.34 13.84
C ARG A 132 16.06 7.02 12.54
N THR A 133 17.00 7.36 11.68
CA THR A 133 16.71 7.88 10.34
C THR A 133 17.19 6.88 9.31
N VAL A 134 16.34 6.57 8.34
CA VAL A 134 16.71 5.72 7.21
C VAL A 134 16.75 6.54 5.94
N THR A 135 17.77 6.31 5.13
CA THR A 135 17.86 6.87 3.78
C THR A 135 17.45 5.79 2.79
N LEU A 136 16.28 5.95 2.19
CA LEU A 136 15.80 5.07 1.14
C LEU A 136 16.32 5.55 -0.22
N THR A 137 16.77 4.63 -1.05
CA THR A 137 17.17 4.84 -2.44
C THR A 137 16.26 4.04 -3.36
N TYR A 138 15.81 4.67 -4.43
CA TYR A 138 15.06 4.03 -5.50
C TYR A 138 15.99 3.64 -6.66
N SER A 139 15.51 2.76 -7.54
CA SER A 139 16.23 2.31 -8.74
C SER A 139 16.67 3.45 -9.67
N ASN A 140 15.97 4.59 -9.64
CA ASN A 140 16.33 5.79 -10.42
C ASN A 140 17.40 6.67 -9.77
N GLY A 141 17.97 6.26 -8.62
CA GLY A 141 19.02 6.98 -7.91
C GLY A 141 18.52 8.09 -6.97
N GLN A 142 17.22 8.41 -6.97
CA GLN A 142 16.66 9.35 -6.01
C GLN A 142 16.74 8.78 -4.59
N LYS A 143 16.93 9.67 -3.61
CA LYS A 143 16.99 9.34 -2.19
C LYS A 143 15.92 10.07 -1.40
N LYS A 144 15.42 9.43 -0.34
CA LYS A 144 14.49 10.04 0.62
C LYS A 144 14.87 9.64 2.04
N GLU A 145 15.02 10.63 2.90
CA GLU A 145 15.27 10.43 4.33
C GLU A 145 13.96 10.41 5.10
N ILE A 146 13.79 9.42 5.98
CA ILE A 146 12.61 9.29 6.83
C ILE A 146 13.06 8.96 8.25
N ALA A 147 12.64 9.79 9.20
CA ALA A 147 12.82 9.53 10.61
C ALA A 147 11.80 8.49 11.10
N ILE A 148 12.24 7.56 11.92
CA ILE A 148 11.48 6.49 12.58
C ILE A 148 11.47 6.78 14.08
N PRO A 149 10.42 7.45 14.59
CA PRO A 149 10.19 7.59 16.03
C PRO A 149 10.21 6.25 16.77
N GLN A 150 10.59 6.26 18.06
CA GLN A 150 10.62 5.04 18.88
C GLN A 150 9.25 4.37 19.04
N SER A 151 8.16 5.15 18.93
CA SER A 151 6.79 4.67 19.00
C SER A 151 6.29 4.06 17.69
N THR A 152 7.04 4.17 16.60
CA THR A 152 6.60 3.71 15.28
C THR A 152 6.55 2.17 15.25
N PRO A 153 5.39 1.55 14.96
CA PRO A 153 5.32 0.11 14.77
C PRO A 153 6.17 -0.32 13.58
N ILE A 154 6.96 -1.38 13.81
CA ILE A 154 7.78 -2.03 12.78
C ILE A 154 7.33 -3.47 12.70
N VAL A 155 7.05 -3.93 11.48
CA VAL A 155 6.70 -5.32 11.22
C VAL A 155 7.52 -5.87 10.06
N LYS A 156 7.49 -7.18 9.91
CA LYS A 156 7.95 -7.90 8.73
C LYS A 156 6.86 -8.83 8.24
N PHE A 157 6.87 -9.15 6.95
CA PHE A 157 6.00 -10.21 6.45
C PHE A 157 6.35 -11.55 7.10
N ALA A 158 5.31 -12.34 7.33
CA ALA A 158 5.38 -13.67 7.92
C ALA A 158 4.55 -14.66 7.09
N PRO A 159 4.77 -15.97 7.25
CA PRO A 159 3.89 -16.97 6.67
C PRO A 159 2.44 -16.80 7.15
N ALA A 160 1.51 -17.06 6.23
CA ALA A 160 0.10 -17.21 6.52
C ALA A 160 -0.54 -18.20 5.55
N ALA A 161 -1.69 -18.74 5.93
CA ALA A 161 -2.53 -19.60 5.12
C ALA A 161 -3.98 -19.09 5.14
N PRO A 162 -4.83 -19.44 4.16
CA PRO A 162 -6.23 -19.03 4.16
C PRO A 162 -6.99 -19.37 5.46
N ALA A 163 -6.59 -20.43 6.16
CA ALA A 163 -7.12 -20.81 7.46
C ALA A 163 -6.89 -19.75 8.54
N ASP A 164 -5.92 -18.85 8.38
CA ASP A 164 -5.66 -17.74 9.32
C ASP A 164 -6.66 -16.58 9.17
N LEU A 165 -7.55 -16.61 8.16
CA LEU A 165 -8.63 -15.63 7.98
C LEU A 165 -9.89 -16.05 8.76
N GLU A 166 -9.71 -16.32 10.05
CA GLU A 166 -10.82 -16.64 10.95
C GLU A 166 -11.57 -15.36 11.38
N PRO A 167 -12.86 -15.45 11.76
CA PRO A 167 -13.60 -14.32 12.30
C PRO A 167 -12.85 -13.64 13.47
N GLY A 168 -12.75 -12.32 13.43
CA GLY A 168 -12.04 -11.53 14.45
C GLY A 168 -10.59 -11.18 14.09
N MET A 169 -10.01 -11.80 13.07
CA MET A 169 -8.64 -11.50 12.65
C MET A 169 -8.53 -10.14 11.96
N THR A 170 -7.50 -9.37 12.30
CA THR A 170 -7.26 -8.08 11.66
C THR A 170 -6.60 -8.26 10.30
N VAL A 171 -7.05 -7.50 9.29
CA VAL A 171 -6.58 -7.60 7.92
C VAL A 171 -6.35 -6.24 7.28
N PHE A 172 -5.41 -6.23 6.34
CA PHE A 172 -5.28 -5.23 5.30
C PHE A 172 -5.53 -5.89 3.94
N VAL A 173 -6.45 -5.33 3.15
CA VAL A 173 -6.81 -5.84 1.82
C VAL A 173 -6.64 -4.72 0.80
N SER A 174 -5.77 -4.93 -0.17
CA SER A 174 -5.71 -4.08 -1.37
C SER A 174 -6.67 -4.65 -2.40
N ALA A 175 -7.74 -3.93 -2.69
CA ALA A 175 -8.77 -4.31 -3.64
C ALA A 175 -8.86 -3.30 -4.78
N GLU A 176 -9.40 -3.74 -5.91
CA GLU A 176 -9.79 -2.89 -7.01
C GLU A 176 -11.31 -2.90 -7.12
N ARG A 177 -11.89 -1.75 -7.43
CA ARG A 177 -13.32 -1.66 -7.72
C ARG A 177 -13.57 -2.11 -9.16
N GLY A 178 -14.14 -3.31 -9.31
CA GLY A 178 -14.53 -3.88 -10.59
C GLY A 178 -15.89 -3.38 -11.10
N SER A 179 -16.34 -3.97 -12.21
CA SER A 179 -17.63 -3.66 -12.83
C SER A 179 -18.79 -3.84 -11.84
N GLY A 180 -19.72 -2.88 -11.79
CA GLY A 180 -20.85 -2.90 -10.86
C GLY A 180 -20.49 -2.62 -9.40
N GLY A 181 -19.29 -2.08 -9.14
CA GLY A 181 -18.89 -1.62 -7.81
C GLY A 181 -18.34 -2.72 -6.89
N LYS A 182 -18.23 -3.95 -7.38
CA LYS A 182 -17.71 -5.10 -6.62
C LYS A 182 -16.22 -4.92 -6.31
N LEU A 183 -15.80 -5.27 -5.10
CA LEU A 183 -14.40 -5.28 -4.73
C LEU A 183 -13.76 -6.61 -5.11
N VAL A 184 -12.66 -6.56 -5.85
CA VAL A 184 -11.85 -7.73 -6.19
C VAL A 184 -10.47 -7.55 -5.61
N SER A 185 -9.92 -8.57 -4.94
CA SER A 185 -8.57 -8.51 -4.39
C SER A 185 -7.71 -9.67 -4.88
N ARG A 186 -6.42 -9.39 -5.03
CA ARG A 186 -5.36 -10.38 -5.30
C ARG A 186 -4.44 -10.56 -4.10
N ARG A 187 -4.58 -9.76 -3.04
CA ARG A 187 -3.66 -9.77 -1.90
C ARG A 187 -4.36 -9.43 -0.59
N VAL A 188 -4.22 -10.33 0.38
CA VAL A 188 -4.68 -10.13 1.76
C VAL A 188 -3.48 -10.25 2.69
N VAL A 189 -3.39 -9.32 3.65
CA VAL A 189 -2.40 -9.39 4.74
C VAL A 189 -3.16 -9.54 6.05
N VAL A 190 -2.80 -10.54 6.85
CA VAL A 190 -3.49 -10.90 8.09
C VAL A 190 -2.58 -10.74 9.30
N GLY A 191 -3.15 -10.29 10.42
CA GLY A 191 -2.47 -10.14 11.71
C GLY A 191 -2.39 -11.44 12.51
N ASN A 192 -1.91 -12.52 11.91
CA ASN A 192 -1.87 -13.87 12.51
C ASN A 192 -0.73 -14.09 13.53
N HIS A 193 0.15 -13.11 13.74
CA HIS A 193 1.24 -13.18 14.74
C HIS A 193 1.12 -12.10 15.83
N GLY A 194 -0.11 -11.81 16.26
CA GLY A 194 -0.37 -10.91 17.40
C GLY A 194 -0.12 -9.42 17.15
N VAL A 195 0.04 -9.03 15.88
CA VAL A 195 0.15 -7.63 15.46
C VAL A 195 -0.79 -7.37 14.29
N ALA A 196 -1.52 -6.26 14.32
CA ALA A 196 -2.37 -5.86 13.20
C ALA A 196 -1.50 -5.45 12.01
N PRO A 197 -1.88 -5.82 10.76
CA PRO A 197 -1.19 -5.36 9.56
C PRO A 197 -1.11 -3.83 9.51
N PRO A 198 0.09 -3.26 9.55
CA PRO A 198 0.31 -1.85 9.37
C PRO A 198 0.59 -1.61 7.89
N MET A 199 -0.47 -1.52 7.11
CA MET A 199 -0.45 -0.94 5.78
C MET A 199 -1.73 -0.18 5.62
#